data_AF-A0A7V3CTY1-F1
#
_entry.id   AF-A0A7V3CTY1-F1
#
_cell.length_a   1.000
_cell.length_b   1.000
_cell.length_c   1.000
_cell.angle_alpha   90.00
_cell.angle_beta   90.00
_cell.angle_gamma   90.00
#
_symmetry.space_group_name_H-M   'P 1'
#
loop_
_entity.id
_entity.type
_entity.pdbx_description
1 polymer ?
#
loop_
_entity_poly.entity_id
_entity_poly.type
_entity_poly.pdbx_seq_one_letter_code
_entity_poly.pdbx_strand_id
1 'polypeptide(L)'
;DEKLYERYLFDQQFSHPGYSGMVANIEDHPENLLDKRQIKLSEFIAFELLLEIDALEAKYEKQWPKMSAMLKHDVPELFPEKVNSDLFETYQLWQEAFEWSYYDEVLRGLQVLPKENISNYKNSFQGIFCIDDREISLRTYLEHTDTNCATFSTAGFFNVEFYFQPEHGKFHTKVCPAPVTPKHLIVETEAKKRHKKDAHSSKQSKEFFSGWIISQTMGFWSGLRLALNIFKPIESPVMVSSFKHMDKNGKLKIERVNDETSKDNLLYGFSVEEMADRMEGLFKSIGLIENFASLVYIVGHGASSINNTHYAGYDCGACSGRAGSVNARVAAFMANHKDVRKLLSQRGIHIPDETCFIGALHDTTKDEIDFFDEQLLKDEVHEKHLQNKKTFQKALDLNAKERSRRFLFVNTSEKPEKVHNKVRLRAMSLFEPRPEWNHATNALCFVGRRSSCEHLFLDRRAFLNSYNYSIDAEGKYLLGILRAVTPVCGGINLEYYFSRVDSYRLGAGTKLPHNVIGLIGVANGIDGDLRPGLPKQMINIHDPLRLLVIVEHYPEVILKTIESHPPTYEWFTNEWVNLVCIHPVTKELYRFSKN
;
A
#
# COMPACT_ATOMS: atom_id res chain seq x y z
N ASP A 1 -2.04 22.26 43.20
CA ASP A 1 -3.37 21.66 43.34
C ASP A 1 -3.30 20.34 42.60
N GLU A 2 -3.36 19.23 43.32
CA GLU A 2 -3.20 17.89 42.73
C GLU A 2 -4.32 17.56 41.74
N LYS A 3 -5.48 18.22 41.88
CA LYS A 3 -6.62 18.08 40.96
C LYS A 3 -6.29 18.49 39.52
N LEU A 4 -5.21 19.26 39.32
CA LEU A 4 -4.79 19.74 38.00
C LEU A 4 -3.72 18.86 37.35
N TYR A 5 -3.15 17.87 38.06
CA TYR A 5 -2.01 17.10 37.56
C TYR A 5 -2.39 16.26 36.33
N GLU A 6 -3.48 15.50 36.40
CA GLU A 6 -3.94 14.69 35.28
C GLU A 6 -4.15 15.53 34.02
N ARG A 7 -4.80 16.68 34.19
CA ARG A 7 -5.06 17.61 33.08
C ARG A 7 -3.77 18.20 32.52
N TYR A 8 -2.86 18.60 33.40
CA TYR A 8 -1.56 19.14 33.00
C TYR A 8 -0.78 18.13 32.16
N LEU A 9 -0.70 16.88 32.62
CA LEU A 9 -0.03 15.81 31.87
C LEU A 9 -0.72 15.58 30.53
N PHE A 10 -2.06 15.53 30.51
CA PHE A 10 -2.81 15.38 29.27
C PHE A 10 -2.50 16.50 28.28
N ASP A 11 -2.62 17.77 28.68
CA ASP A 11 -2.35 18.91 27.80
C ASP A 11 -0.87 18.98 27.37
N GLN A 12 0.07 18.61 28.25
CA GLN A 12 1.50 18.48 27.91
C GLN A 12 1.70 17.49 26.77
N GLN A 13 0.99 16.35 26.77
CA GLN A 13 1.17 15.36 25.69
C GLN A 13 0.67 15.85 24.32
N PHE A 14 -0.09 16.93 24.25
CA PHE A 14 -0.48 17.59 23.00
C PHE A 14 0.39 18.81 22.65
N SER A 15 1.30 19.23 23.53
CA SER A 15 2.20 20.39 23.30
C SER A 15 3.31 20.08 22.30
N HIS A 16 3.71 18.80 22.17
CA HIS A 16 4.67 18.30 21.19
C HIS A 16 3.99 17.34 20.20
N PRO A 17 3.36 17.87 19.13
CA PRO A 17 2.64 17.08 18.14
C PRO A 17 3.42 15.87 17.63
N GLY A 18 2.77 14.71 17.64
CA GLY A 18 3.29 13.47 17.09
C GLY A 18 4.20 12.67 18.02
N TYR A 19 4.96 13.30 18.92
CA TYR A 19 5.94 12.60 19.76
C TYR A 19 5.29 11.65 20.76
N SER A 20 4.33 12.10 21.56
CA SER A 20 3.65 11.27 22.57
C SER A 20 2.97 10.05 21.92
N GLY A 21 2.30 10.25 20.78
CA GLY A 21 1.67 9.16 20.02
C GLY A 21 2.69 8.20 19.41
N MET A 22 3.83 8.71 18.94
CA MET A 22 4.92 7.88 18.45
C MET A 22 5.56 7.04 19.56
N VAL A 23 5.82 7.63 20.72
CA VAL A 23 6.38 6.94 21.87
C VAL A 23 5.41 5.87 22.37
N ALA A 24 4.11 6.18 22.47
CA ALA A 24 3.08 5.20 22.80
C ALA A 24 3.07 4.03 21.81
N ASN A 25 3.17 4.32 20.50
CA ASN A 25 3.24 3.27 19.50
C ASN A 25 4.49 2.38 19.62
N ILE A 26 5.66 2.97 19.93
CA ILE A 26 6.91 2.23 20.15
C ILE A 26 6.84 1.39 21.43
N GLU A 27 6.19 1.89 22.49
CA GLU A 27 5.98 1.14 23.72
C GLU A 27 5.16 -0.13 23.47
N ASP A 28 4.07 -0.01 22.71
CA ASP A 28 3.21 -1.14 22.33
C ASP A 28 3.88 -2.07 21.31
N HIS A 29 4.71 -1.52 20.41
CA HIS A 29 5.29 -2.23 19.26
C HIS A 29 6.80 -1.96 19.11
N PRO A 30 7.65 -2.42 20.04
CA PRO A 30 9.09 -2.15 20.03
C PRO A 30 9.80 -2.74 18.80
N GLU A 31 9.20 -3.70 18.11
CA GLU A 31 9.68 -4.27 16.86
C GLU A 31 9.61 -3.33 15.66
N ASN A 32 8.89 -2.21 15.75
CA ASN A 32 8.88 -1.17 14.71
C ASN A 32 10.25 -0.47 14.59
N LEU A 33 11.08 -0.53 15.63
CA LEU A 33 12.45 -0.02 15.60
C LEU A 33 13.41 -1.07 15.03
N LEU A 34 14.22 -0.66 14.05
CA LEU A 34 15.31 -1.49 13.53
C LEU A 34 16.33 -1.86 14.61
N ASP A 35 16.60 -0.92 15.52
CA ASP A 35 17.38 -1.12 16.74
C ASP A 35 16.41 -1.08 17.92
N LYS A 36 15.95 -2.26 18.34
CA LYS A 36 14.89 -2.39 19.36
C LYS A 36 15.36 -1.77 20.68
N ARG A 37 14.52 -0.88 21.22
CA ARG A 37 14.72 -0.24 22.52
C ARG A 37 13.43 -0.29 23.30
N GLN A 38 13.54 -0.45 24.61
CA GLN A 38 12.41 -0.28 25.52
C GLN A 38 12.31 1.20 25.84
N ILE A 39 11.21 1.82 25.40
CA ILE A 39 10.88 3.22 25.65
C ILE A 39 9.46 3.21 26.18
N LYS A 40 9.22 3.83 27.33
CA LYS A 40 7.88 3.95 27.91
C LYS A 40 7.38 5.39 27.80
N LEU A 41 6.10 5.55 27.50
CA LEU A 41 5.45 6.86 27.49
C LEU A 41 5.59 7.54 28.86
N SER A 42 5.48 6.79 29.96
CA SER A 42 5.65 7.33 31.31
C SER A 42 7.06 7.90 31.56
N GLU A 43 8.09 7.27 30.98
CA GLU A 43 9.49 7.74 31.10
C GLU A 43 9.71 8.99 30.24
N PHE A 44 9.09 9.05 29.07
CA PHE A 44 9.10 10.23 28.21
C PHE A 44 8.41 11.43 28.89
N ILE A 45 7.22 11.23 29.45
CA ILE A 45 6.50 12.26 30.23
C ILE A 45 7.38 12.76 31.40
N ALA A 46 7.98 11.84 32.16
CA ALA A 46 8.86 12.22 33.26
C ALA A 46 10.06 13.06 32.78
N PHE A 47 10.64 12.71 31.63
CA PHE A 47 11.74 13.46 31.03
C PHE A 47 11.30 14.87 30.59
N GLU A 48 10.14 15.02 29.95
CA GLU A 48 9.59 16.33 29.56
C GLU A 48 9.36 17.23 30.78
N LEU A 49 8.78 16.69 31.85
CA LEU A 49 8.58 17.42 33.11
C LEU A 49 9.90 17.92 33.71
N LEU A 50 10.96 17.11 33.66
CA LEU A 50 12.28 17.52 34.14
C LEU A 50 12.86 18.68 33.29
N LEU A 51 12.68 18.64 31.97
CA LEU A 51 13.12 19.72 31.08
C LEU A 51 12.34 21.01 31.32
N GLU A 52 11.03 20.94 31.55
CA GLU A 52 10.22 22.10 31.88
C GLU A 52 10.63 22.73 33.21
N ILE A 53 10.90 21.90 34.24
CA ILE A 53 11.42 22.38 35.53
C ILE A 53 12.75 23.10 35.33
N ASP A 54 13.70 22.50 34.59
CA ASP A 54 15.00 23.12 34.31
C ASP A 54 14.85 24.46 33.57
N ALA A 55 13.99 24.52 32.55
CA ALA A 55 13.70 25.75 31.81
C ALA A 55 13.06 26.84 32.69
N LEU A 56 12.14 26.47 33.58
CA LEU A 56 11.53 27.39 34.55
C LEU A 56 12.55 27.88 35.57
N GLU A 57 13.39 27.00 36.11
CA GLU A 57 14.45 27.35 37.05
C GLU A 57 15.47 28.29 36.42
N ALA A 58 15.86 28.04 35.17
CA ALA A 58 16.79 28.88 34.42
C ALA A 58 16.20 30.28 34.13
N LYS A 59 14.91 30.35 33.79
CA LYS A 59 14.25 31.63 33.44
C LYS A 59 13.90 32.48 34.66
N TYR A 60 13.54 31.85 35.78
CA TYR A 60 13.02 32.54 36.96
C TYR A 60 13.89 32.36 38.20
N GLU A 61 15.17 31.99 38.04
CA GLU A 61 16.15 31.85 39.13
C GLU A 61 15.62 30.99 40.31
N LYS A 62 14.95 29.87 39.97
CA LYS A 62 14.31 28.93 40.92
C LYS A 62 13.12 29.49 41.71
N GLN A 63 12.61 30.68 41.37
CA GLN A 63 11.42 31.27 41.96
C GLN A 63 10.33 31.51 40.92
N TRP A 64 9.46 30.54 40.74
CA TRP A 64 8.31 30.66 39.83
C TRP A 64 7.00 30.36 40.59
N PRO A 65 5.92 31.11 40.33
CA PRO A 65 4.65 30.91 41.01
C PRO A 65 3.97 29.63 40.53
N LYS A 66 3.17 29.00 41.41
CA LYS A 66 2.38 27.81 41.07
C LYS A 66 1.43 28.13 39.92
N MET A 67 1.35 27.26 38.92
CA MET A 67 0.44 27.41 37.77
C MET A 67 -1.02 27.60 38.19
N SER A 68 -1.45 26.92 39.27
CA SER A 68 -2.79 27.09 39.85
C SER A 68 -3.14 28.53 40.23
N ALA A 69 -2.14 29.36 40.55
CA ALA A 69 -2.35 30.76 40.88
C ALA A 69 -2.56 31.66 39.64
N MET A 70 -2.24 31.15 38.44
CA MET A 70 -2.42 31.87 37.17
C MET A 70 -3.73 31.51 36.45
N LEU A 71 -4.44 30.47 36.89
CA LEU A 71 -5.70 30.06 36.29
C LEU A 71 -6.79 31.10 36.58
N LYS A 72 -7.42 31.61 35.52
CA LYS A 72 -8.49 32.61 35.62
C LYS A 72 -9.89 32.01 35.62
N HIS A 73 -10.02 30.76 35.22
CA HIS A 73 -11.27 30.05 35.03
C HIS A 73 -11.14 28.60 35.49
N ASP A 74 -12.26 28.00 35.88
CA ASP A 74 -12.33 26.57 36.14
C ASP A 74 -11.98 25.79 34.86
N VAL A 75 -11.22 24.71 35.05
CA VAL A 75 -10.77 23.88 33.94
C VAL A 75 -11.84 22.81 33.68
N PRO A 76 -12.34 22.66 32.44
CA PRO A 76 -13.31 21.63 32.11
C PRO A 76 -12.77 20.22 32.40
N GLU A 77 -13.66 19.29 32.76
CA GLU A 77 -13.32 17.88 32.92
C GLU A 77 -12.73 17.30 31.62
N LEU A 78 -11.88 16.28 31.75
CA LEU A 78 -11.38 15.53 30.61
C LEU A 78 -12.52 14.70 30.00
N PHE A 79 -12.58 14.68 28.67
CA PHE A 79 -13.62 13.96 27.91
C PHE A 79 -15.06 14.30 28.34
N PRO A 80 -15.44 15.59 28.37
CA PRO A 80 -16.80 15.96 28.73
C PRO A 80 -17.78 15.33 27.72
N GLU A 81 -18.98 14.99 28.17
CA GLU A 81 -20.04 14.51 27.29
C GLU A 81 -20.26 15.54 26.17
N LYS A 82 -20.07 15.10 24.92
CA LYS A 82 -20.17 16.00 23.78
C LYS A 82 -21.63 16.34 23.54
N VAL A 83 -22.02 17.58 23.82
CA VAL A 83 -23.26 18.15 23.31
C VAL A 83 -22.99 18.57 21.87
N ASN A 84 -23.54 17.82 20.90
CA ASN A 84 -23.47 18.19 19.50
C ASN A 84 -24.23 19.51 19.31
N SER A 85 -23.54 20.52 18.77
CA SER A 85 -24.20 21.77 18.38
C SER A 85 -24.87 21.62 17.02
N ASP A 86 -25.87 22.44 16.74
CA ASP A 86 -26.51 22.53 15.41
C ASP A 86 -25.46 22.73 14.29
N LEU A 87 -24.36 23.44 14.60
CA LEU A 87 -23.24 23.63 13.67
C LEU A 87 -22.51 22.31 13.37
N PHE A 88 -22.27 21.50 14.39
CA PHE A 88 -21.63 20.19 14.22
C PHE A 88 -22.52 19.25 13.40
N GLU A 89 -23.82 19.21 13.69
CA GLU A 89 -24.79 18.43 12.92
C GLU A 89 -24.86 18.90 11.46
N THR A 90 -24.84 20.22 11.22
CA THR A 90 -24.80 20.78 9.85
C THR A 90 -23.55 20.32 9.10
N TYR A 91 -22.37 20.35 9.73
CA TYR A 91 -21.14 19.86 9.10
C TYR A 91 -21.17 18.36 8.82
N GLN A 92 -21.73 17.56 9.72
CA GLN A 92 -21.92 16.13 9.50
C GLN A 92 -22.82 15.87 8.28
N LEU A 93 -23.96 16.57 8.19
CA LEU A 93 -24.87 16.45 7.04
C LEU A 93 -24.22 16.88 5.72
N TRP A 94 -23.42 17.93 5.73
CA TRP A 94 -22.68 18.36 4.52
C TRP A 94 -21.60 17.36 4.12
N GLN A 95 -20.90 16.76 5.08
CA GLN A 95 -19.92 15.71 4.79
C GLN A 95 -20.62 14.47 4.20
N GLU A 96 -21.74 14.03 4.79
CA GLU A 96 -22.53 12.91 4.25
C GLU A 96 -23.05 13.23 2.84
N ALA A 97 -23.60 14.42 2.61
CA ALA A 97 -24.05 14.84 1.27
C ALA A 97 -22.91 14.86 0.24
N PHE A 98 -21.71 15.31 0.64
CA PHE A 98 -20.54 15.31 -0.23
C PHE A 98 -20.11 13.88 -0.60
N GLU A 99 -20.08 12.97 0.37
CA GLU A 99 -19.81 11.55 0.15
C GLU A 99 -20.82 10.90 -0.80
N TRP A 100 -22.11 11.07 -0.53
CA TRP A 100 -23.17 10.46 -1.34
C TRP A 100 -23.26 11.05 -2.76
N SER A 101 -22.83 12.29 -2.98
CA SER A 101 -22.78 12.87 -4.32
C SER A 101 -21.91 12.05 -5.29
N TYR A 102 -20.84 11.44 -4.77
CA TYR A 102 -19.98 10.54 -5.55
C TYR A 102 -20.45 9.09 -5.50
N TYR A 103 -20.88 8.61 -4.32
CA TYR A 103 -21.32 7.22 -4.16
C TYR A 103 -22.53 6.89 -5.06
N ASP A 104 -23.51 7.78 -5.13
CA ASP A 104 -24.74 7.55 -5.91
C ASP A 104 -24.45 7.34 -7.40
N GLU A 105 -23.52 8.09 -7.97
CA GLU A 105 -23.15 7.96 -9.39
C GLU A 105 -22.60 6.56 -9.70
N VAL A 106 -21.68 6.10 -8.85
CA VAL A 106 -21.01 4.81 -9.01
C VAL A 106 -21.99 3.67 -8.75
N LEU A 107 -22.77 3.77 -7.67
CA LEU A 107 -23.75 2.77 -7.29
C LEU A 107 -24.79 2.58 -8.39
N ARG A 108 -25.33 3.67 -8.96
CA ARG A 108 -26.23 3.59 -10.12
C ARG A 108 -25.58 2.93 -11.33
N GLY A 109 -24.30 3.24 -11.58
CA GLY A 109 -23.53 2.58 -12.64
C GLY A 109 -23.43 1.06 -12.47
N LEU A 110 -23.25 0.59 -11.23
CA LEU A 110 -23.16 -0.84 -10.89
C LEU A 110 -24.52 -1.56 -10.98
N GLN A 111 -25.64 -0.84 -10.86
CA GLN A 111 -26.98 -1.42 -11.04
C GLN A 111 -27.32 -1.70 -12.50
N VAL A 112 -26.60 -1.09 -13.45
CA VAL A 112 -26.79 -1.37 -14.87
C VAL A 112 -26.38 -2.81 -15.14
N LEU A 113 -27.35 -3.64 -15.54
CA LEU A 113 -27.09 -5.02 -15.91
C LEU A 113 -26.13 -5.04 -17.12
N PRO A 114 -24.97 -5.71 -17.01
CA PRO A 114 -24.12 -5.89 -18.17
C PRO A 114 -24.91 -6.67 -19.23
N LYS A 115 -24.70 -6.33 -20.51
CA LYS A 115 -25.18 -7.21 -21.58
C LYS A 115 -24.53 -8.57 -21.37
N GLU A 116 -25.31 -9.64 -21.38
CA GLU A 116 -24.79 -11.01 -21.33
C GLU A 116 -23.82 -11.23 -22.49
N ASN A 117 -22.54 -10.97 -22.25
CA ASN A 117 -21.48 -11.51 -23.07
C ASN A 117 -21.21 -12.90 -22.52
N ILE A 118 -21.85 -13.89 -23.13
CA ILE A 118 -21.45 -15.28 -22.98
C ILE A 118 -20.08 -15.38 -23.66
N SER A 119 -19.01 -15.06 -22.92
CA SER A 119 -17.64 -15.33 -23.38
C SER A 119 -17.39 -16.83 -23.22
N ASN A 120 -17.93 -17.63 -24.14
CA ASN A 120 -17.17 -18.78 -24.62
C ASN A 120 -15.86 -18.21 -25.14
N TYR A 121 -14.68 -18.50 -24.58
CA TYR A 121 -13.42 -18.64 -25.33
C TYR A 121 -12.24 -18.98 -24.40
N LYS A 122 -11.30 -19.71 -24.99
CA LYS A 122 -10.01 -20.11 -24.43
C LYS A 122 -9.19 -18.84 -24.15
N ASN A 123 -9.00 -18.50 -22.87
CA ASN A 123 -8.28 -17.29 -22.46
C ASN A 123 -6.88 -17.23 -23.10
N SER A 124 -6.51 -16.09 -23.70
CA SER A 124 -5.17 -15.90 -24.29
C SER A 124 -4.09 -15.89 -23.20
N PHE A 125 -4.37 -15.18 -22.11
CA PHE A 125 -3.69 -15.25 -20.84
C PHE A 125 -4.62 -14.77 -19.72
N GLN A 126 -4.24 -15.05 -18.48
CA GLN A 126 -4.87 -14.49 -17.29
C GLN A 126 -3.86 -13.67 -16.51
N GLY A 127 -4.33 -12.64 -15.80
CA GLY A 127 -3.48 -11.84 -14.91
C GLY A 127 -4.14 -11.63 -13.55
N ILE A 128 -3.44 -11.98 -12.47
CA ILE A 128 -3.83 -11.74 -11.08
C ILE A 128 -3.02 -10.54 -10.58
N PHE A 129 -3.67 -9.40 -10.41
CA PHE A 129 -3.04 -8.13 -10.04
C PHE A 129 -3.21 -7.82 -8.55
N CYS A 130 -2.40 -6.91 -8.04
CA CYS A 130 -2.71 -6.26 -6.77
C CYS A 130 -4.07 -5.54 -6.82
N ILE A 131 -4.75 -5.47 -5.69
CA ILE A 131 -6.01 -4.75 -5.44
C ILE A 131 -5.90 -3.23 -5.60
N ASP A 132 -4.68 -2.71 -5.62
CA ASP A 132 -4.33 -1.30 -5.71
C ASP A 132 -5.14 -0.54 -6.78
N ASP A 133 -5.67 0.63 -6.43
CA ASP A 133 -6.49 1.48 -7.30
C ASP A 133 -5.74 1.98 -8.53
N ARG A 134 -4.40 1.92 -8.55
CA ARG A 134 -3.58 2.26 -9.71
C ARG A 134 -3.50 1.13 -10.75
N GLU A 135 -3.90 -0.09 -10.40
CA GLU A 135 -3.88 -1.26 -11.30
C GLU A 135 -5.16 -1.38 -12.15
N ILE A 136 -6.26 -0.73 -11.74
CA ILE A 136 -7.57 -0.87 -12.42
C ILE A 136 -7.54 -0.48 -13.89
N SER A 137 -6.90 0.64 -14.23
CA SER A 137 -6.83 1.12 -15.60
C SER A 137 -5.91 0.24 -16.44
N LEU A 138 -4.82 -0.30 -15.87
CA LEU A 138 -3.95 -1.23 -16.58
C LEU A 138 -4.72 -2.51 -16.94
N ARG A 139 -5.44 -3.08 -15.97
CA ARG A 139 -6.31 -4.23 -16.19
C ARG A 139 -7.34 -3.97 -17.28
N THR A 140 -8.02 -2.83 -17.19
CA THR A 140 -9.01 -2.41 -18.18
C THR A 140 -8.37 -2.34 -19.57
N TYR A 141 -7.22 -1.68 -19.72
CA TYR A 141 -6.56 -1.58 -21.02
C TYR A 141 -6.00 -2.92 -21.54
N LEU A 142 -5.63 -3.86 -20.66
CA LEU A 142 -5.26 -5.21 -21.07
C LEU A 142 -6.46 -5.94 -21.69
N GLU A 143 -7.60 -5.93 -21.02
CA GLU A 143 -8.86 -6.54 -21.49
C GLU A 143 -9.37 -5.88 -22.78
N HIS A 144 -9.16 -4.57 -22.95
CA HIS A 144 -9.49 -3.86 -24.19
C HIS A 144 -8.52 -4.16 -25.33
N THR A 145 -7.22 -4.35 -25.04
CA THR A 145 -6.20 -4.61 -26.05
C THR A 145 -6.23 -6.07 -26.53
N ASP A 146 -6.58 -6.99 -25.64
CA ASP A 146 -6.80 -8.40 -25.92
C ASP A 146 -8.12 -8.85 -25.28
N THR A 147 -9.16 -8.97 -26.11
CA THR A 147 -10.51 -9.32 -25.66
C THR A 147 -10.64 -10.75 -25.13
N ASN A 148 -9.60 -11.58 -25.29
CA ASN A 148 -9.54 -12.93 -24.71
C ASN A 148 -8.69 -12.97 -23.43
N CYS A 149 -8.20 -11.84 -22.94
CA CYS A 149 -7.54 -11.73 -21.66
C CYS A 149 -8.57 -11.63 -20.54
N ALA A 150 -8.32 -12.32 -19.41
CA ALA A 150 -9.11 -12.17 -18.19
C ALA A 150 -8.24 -11.70 -17.04
N THR A 151 -8.67 -10.65 -16.33
CA THR A 151 -7.93 -10.13 -15.18
C THR A 151 -8.67 -10.34 -13.86
N PHE A 152 -7.91 -10.76 -12.86
CA PHE A 152 -8.30 -10.90 -11.48
C PHE A 152 -7.48 -9.94 -10.63
N SER A 153 -7.93 -9.71 -9.41
CA SER A 153 -7.22 -8.87 -8.46
C SER A 153 -7.46 -9.33 -7.04
N THR A 154 -6.46 -9.15 -6.18
CA THR A 154 -6.50 -9.46 -4.76
C THR A 154 -5.43 -8.68 -4.01
N ALA A 155 -5.40 -8.74 -2.68
CA ALA A 155 -4.37 -8.10 -1.89
C ALA A 155 -2.96 -8.55 -2.35
N GLY A 156 -2.02 -7.60 -2.53
CA GLY A 156 -0.72 -7.82 -3.19
C GLY A 156 0.23 -8.81 -2.52
N PHE A 157 -0.11 -9.32 -1.33
CA PHE A 157 0.59 -10.44 -0.72
C PHE A 157 0.13 -11.80 -1.27
N PHE A 158 -0.90 -11.87 -2.12
CA PHE A 158 -1.38 -13.08 -2.82
C PHE A 158 -1.64 -14.29 -1.93
N ASN A 159 -2.17 -14.08 -0.73
CA ASN A 159 -2.38 -15.12 0.28
C ASN A 159 -1.10 -15.85 0.72
N VAL A 160 0.08 -15.22 0.55
CA VAL A 160 1.38 -15.73 0.99
C VAL A 160 2.04 -14.76 1.97
N GLU A 161 1.92 -15.06 3.25
CA GLU A 161 2.44 -14.26 4.37
C GLU A 161 3.81 -14.76 4.84
N PHE A 162 4.84 -13.91 4.73
CA PHE A 162 6.21 -14.20 5.14
C PHE A 162 7.01 -12.93 5.45
N TYR A 163 8.17 -13.11 6.08
CA TYR A 163 9.27 -12.14 6.11
C TYR A 163 10.23 -12.39 4.94
N PHE A 164 10.76 -11.34 4.34
CA PHE A 164 11.76 -11.42 3.28
C PHE A 164 13.12 -10.93 3.75
N GLN A 165 14.18 -11.68 3.46
CA GLN A 165 15.56 -11.29 3.72
C GLN A 165 16.40 -11.32 2.42
N PRO A 166 16.84 -10.14 1.92
CA PRO A 166 17.82 -10.06 0.84
C PRO A 166 19.17 -10.68 1.26
N GLU A 167 19.93 -11.26 0.32
CA GLU A 167 21.18 -12.00 0.63
C GLU A 167 22.23 -11.13 1.34
N HIS A 168 22.29 -9.86 0.97
CA HIS A 168 23.22 -8.89 1.56
C HIS A 168 22.52 -7.92 2.54
N GLY A 169 21.27 -8.20 2.88
CA GLY A 169 20.47 -7.46 3.84
C GLY A 169 20.83 -7.85 5.28
N LYS A 170 20.93 -6.85 6.16
CA LYS A 170 21.14 -7.08 7.60
C LYS A 170 19.86 -7.45 8.35
N PHE A 171 18.72 -7.02 7.82
CA PHE A 171 17.42 -7.15 8.43
C PHE A 171 16.48 -7.86 7.45
N HIS A 172 15.51 -8.59 7.99
CA HIS A 172 14.36 -9.04 7.23
C HIS A 172 13.23 -8.02 7.35
N THR A 173 12.30 -8.05 6.41
CA THR A 173 11.15 -7.16 6.36
C THR A 173 9.87 -7.95 6.16
N LYS A 174 8.81 -7.56 6.86
CA LYS A 174 7.46 -8.08 6.64
C LYS A 174 6.96 -7.67 5.26
N VAL A 175 6.39 -8.61 4.50
CA VAL A 175 5.81 -8.37 3.16
C VAL A 175 4.36 -8.86 3.07
N CYS A 176 3.59 -8.63 4.13
CA CYS A 176 2.15 -8.93 4.23
C CYS A 176 1.45 -7.82 5.04
N PRO A 177 0.09 -7.79 5.12
CA PRO A 177 -0.63 -6.71 5.79
C PRO A 177 -0.28 -6.59 7.27
N ALA A 178 -0.38 -5.37 7.82
CA ALA A 178 -0.01 -5.09 9.21
C ALA A 178 -0.67 -6.03 10.25
N PRO A 179 -1.96 -6.40 10.15
CA PRO A 179 -2.60 -7.31 11.12
C PRO A 179 -2.15 -8.79 11.04
N VAL A 180 -1.42 -9.19 10.00
CA VAL A 180 -1.04 -10.59 9.78
C VAL A 180 0.38 -10.82 10.28
N THR A 181 0.61 -11.70 11.25
CA THR A 181 1.97 -12.03 11.73
C THR A 181 2.46 -13.33 11.09
N PRO A 182 3.40 -13.27 10.13
CA PRO A 182 3.86 -14.45 9.44
C PRO A 182 4.83 -15.28 10.30
N LYS A 183 4.89 -16.58 10.03
CA LYS A 183 5.79 -17.54 10.71
C LYS A 183 6.98 -17.97 9.86
N HIS A 184 7.02 -17.54 8.59
CA HIS A 184 7.95 -18.01 7.58
C HIS A 184 8.92 -16.90 7.16
N LEU A 185 10.14 -17.29 6.81
CA LEU A 185 11.21 -16.44 6.29
C LEU A 185 11.65 -16.94 4.91
N ILE A 186 11.57 -16.07 3.92
CA ILE A 186 12.07 -16.30 2.56
C ILE A 186 13.39 -15.56 2.41
N VAL A 187 14.42 -16.31 2.05
CA VAL A 187 15.79 -15.80 1.92
C VAL A 187 16.18 -15.78 0.45
N GLU A 188 16.73 -14.64 0.02
CA GLU A 188 17.37 -14.52 -1.28
C GLU A 188 18.81 -15.06 -1.25
N THR A 189 19.21 -15.73 -2.32
CA THR A 189 20.56 -16.27 -2.54
C THR A 189 20.99 -16.06 -3.98
N GLU A 190 22.29 -16.13 -4.26
CA GLU A 190 22.87 -15.94 -5.59
C GLU A 190 22.57 -14.55 -6.22
N ALA A 191 22.34 -13.53 -5.38
CA ALA A 191 22.15 -12.15 -5.82
C ALA A 191 23.48 -11.59 -6.36
N LYS A 192 23.49 -11.17 -7.62
CA LYS A 192 24.65 -10.55 -8.27
C LYS A 192 24.74 -9.06 -7.96
N LYS A 193 23.61 -8.41 -7.68
CA LYS A 193 23.54 -6.98 -7.39
C LYS A 193 23.89 -6.67 -5.94
N ARG A 194 25.12 -6.20 -5.69
CA ARG A 194 25.40 -5.40 -4.48
C ARG A 194 24.82 -3.99 -4.66
N HIS A 195 24.12 -3.46 -3.65
CA HIS A 195 23.75 -2.05 -3.62
C HIS A 195 24.99 -1.19 -3.89
N LYS A 196 25.00 -0.44 -4.99
CA LYS A 196 26.08 0.50 -5.31
C LYS A 196 26.11 1.53 -4.19
N LYS A 197 27.14 1.48 -3.34
CA LYS A 197 27.37 2.51 -2.33
C LYS A 197 27.70 3.80 -3.07
N ASP A 198 26.98 4.86 -2.77
CA ASP A 198 27.39 6.19 -3.18
C ASP A 198 28.72 6.52 -2.48
N ALA A 199 29.66 7.10 -3.21
CA ALA A 199 30.96 7.48 -2.66
C ALA A 199 30.81 8.50 -1.53
N HIS A 200 29.75 9.32 -1.58
CA HIS A 200 29.35 10.27 -0.53
C HIS A 200 28.93 9.59 0.78
N SER A 201 28.43 8.36 0.73
CA SER A 201 28.02 7.57 1.90
C SER A 201 29.12 6.60 2.36
N SER A 202 30.31 6.67 1.78
CA SER A 202 31.47 5.88 2.22
C SER A 202 31.94 6.31 3.61
N LYS A 203 32.59 5.42 4.36
CA LYS A 203 33.14 5.80 5.68
C LYS A 203 34.23 6.89 5.57
N GLN A 204 34.91 6.97 4.43
CA GLN A 204 36.00 7.90 4.14
C GLN A 204 35.51 9.34 3.92
N SER A 205 34.23 9.56 3.57
CA SER A 205 33.66 10.91 3.47
C SER A 205 33.42 11.57 4.84
N LYS A 206 33.51 10.80 5.94
CA LYS A 206 33.29 11.26 7.32
C LYS A 206 34.57 11.67 8.05
N GLU A 207 35.74 11.46 7.46
CA GLU A 207 37.03 11.87 7.99
C GLU A 207 37.39 13.29 7.53
N PHE A 208 38.06 14.07 8.38
CA PHE A 208 38.20 15.52 8.16
C PHE A 208 38.98 15.88 6.88
N PHE A 209 40.09 15.20 6.60
CA PHE A 209 40.98 15.54 5.48
C PHE A 209 40.56 14.87 4.16
N SER A 210 40.24 13.58 4.21
CA SER A 210 39.72 12.82 3.08
C SER A 210 38.32 13.31 2.66
N GLY A 211 37.46 13.63 3.62
CA GLY A 211 36.15 14.25 3.39
C GLY A 211 36.24 15.62 2.73
N TRP A 212 37.22 16.47 3.10
CA TRP A 212 37.44 17.76 2.45
C TRP A 212 37.82 17.61 0.97
N ILE A 213 38.79 16.72 0.65
CA ILE A 213 39.21 16.42 -0.73
C ILE A 213 38.07 15.83 -1.56
N ILE A 214 37.32 14.88 -0.97
CA ILE A 214 36.14 14.28 -1.59
C ILE A 214 35.07 15.35 -1.86
N SER A 215 34.81 16.26 -0.91
CA SER A 215 33.80 17.31 -1.09
C SER A 215 34.15 18.28 -2.23
N GLN A 216 35.43 18.63 -2.41
CA GLN A 216 35.85 19.57 -3.45
C GLN A 216 35.84 18.92 -4.84
N THR A 217 36.35 17.70 -4.95
CA THR A 217 36.47 17.00 -6.24
C THR A 217 35.15 16.33 -6.63
N MET A 218 34.58 15.49 -5.77
CA MET A 218 33.31 14.83 -6.05
C MET A 218 32.12 15.78 -5.94
N GLY A 219 32.18 16.84 -5.13
CA GLY A 219 31.11 17.85 -5.08
C GLY A 219 30.95 18.59 -6.40
N PHE A 220 32.05 18.99 -7.05
CA PHE A 220 32.00 19.58 -8.39
C PHE A 220 31.42 18.61 -9.43
N TRP A 221 31.92 17.36 -9.47
CA TRP A 221 31.40 16.33 -10.39
C TRP A 221 29.93 15.98 -10.10
N SER A 222 29.52 16.01 -8.83
CA SER A 222 28.13 15.78 -8.42
C SER A 222 27.25 16.95 -8.82
N GLY A 223 27.74 18.20 -8.69
CA GLY A 223 27.07 19.40 -9.18
C GLY A 223 26.92 19.41 -10.70
N LEU A 224 27.96 18.99 -11.44
CA LEU A 224 27.89 18.83 -12.90
C LEU A 224 26.91 17.72 -13.29
N ARG A 225 26.93 16.57 -12.60
CA ARG A 225 25.98 15.48 -12.82
C ARG A 225 24.56 15.89 -12.51
N LEU A 226 24.35 16.67 -11.45
CA LEU A 226 23.07 17.26 -11.08
C LEU A 226 22.58 18.21 -12.17
N ALA A 227 23.46 19.08 -12.68
CA ALA A 227 23.16 19.98 -13.79
C ALA A 227 22.80 19.22 -15.07
N LEU A 228 23.51 18.13 -15.40
CA LEU A 228 23.19 17.27 -16.54
C LEU A 228 21.85 16.54 -16.34
N ASN A 229 21.55 16.09 -15.11
CA ASN A 229 20.28 15.45 -14.78
C ASN A 229 19.06 16.38 -14.95
N ILE A 230 19.23 17.72 -14.89
CA ILE A 230 18.16 18.69 -15.21
C ILE A 230 17.71 18.52 -16.67
N PHE A 231 18.67 18.35 -17.59
CA PHE A 231 18.38 18.26 -19.03
C PHE A 231 18.13 16.83 -19.51
N LYS A 232 18.70 15.83 -18.82
CA LYS A 232 18.53 14.40 -19.11
C LYS A 232 18.37 13.62 -17.80
N PRO A 233 17.14 13.51 -17.26
CA PRO A 233 16.87 12.70 -16.09
C PRO A 233 17.26 11.23 -16.36
N ILE A 234 18.21 10.70 -15.59
CA ILE A 234 18.71 9.32 -15.67
C ILE A 234 18.64 8.71 -14.28
N GLU A 235 18.47 7.38 -14.21
CA GLU A 235 18.54 6.65 -12.94
C GLU A 235 19.81 7.00 -12.13
N SER A 236 19.60 7.34 -10.86
CA SER A 236 20.68 7.67 -9.92
C SER A 236 20.74 6.66 -8.77
N PRO A 237 21.88 6.55 -8.06
CA PRO A 237 21.97 5.72 -6.85
C PRO A 237 21.02 6.15 -5.74
N VAL A 238 20.62 7.43 -5.71
CA VAL A 238 19.69 8.02 -4.73
C VAL A 238 18.22 7.69 -5.06
N MET A 239 17.95 7.15 -6.25
CA MET A 239 16.63 6.69 -6.66
C MET A 239 16.25 5.42 -5.90
N VAL A 240 15.12 5.47 -5.20
CA VAL A 240 14.42 4.29 -4.74
C VAL A 240 13.70 3.70 -5.94
N SER A 241 13.96 2.42 -6.23
CA SER A 241 13.31 1.73 -7.32
C SER A 241 12.80 0.38 -6.87
N SER A 242 11.53 0.12 -7.18
CA SER A 242 10.84 -1.14 -6.91
C SER A 242 11.56 -2.35 -7.55
N PHE A 243 12.15 -2.18 -8.74
CA PHE A 243 12.97 -3.20 -9.42
C PHE A 243 14.29 -3.53 -8.71
N LYS A 244 14.66 -2.80 -7.66
CA LYS A 244 15.83 -3.09 -6.81
C LYS A 244 15.45 -3.75 -5.47
N HIS A 245 14.17 -4.01 -5.23
CA HIS A 245 13.70 -4.70 -4.02
C HIS A 245 14.26 -6.12 -3.90
N MET A 246 14.46 -6.80 -5.03
CA MET A 246 15.04 -8.14 -5.16
C MET A 246 15.89 -8.17 -6.44
N ASP A 247 16.95 -8.96 -6.48
CA ASP A 247 17.66 -9.22 -7.72
C ASP A 247 16.81 -10.12 -8.63
N LYS A 248 16.49 -9.63 -9.84
CA LYS A 248 15.74 -10.36 -10.86
C LYS A 248 16.31 -11.77 -11.09
N ASN A 249 17.64 -11.91 -11.02
CA ASN A 249 18.32 -13.18 -11.28
C ASN A 249 18.70 -13.95 -9.99
N GLY A 250 18.40 -13.43 -8.81
CA GLY A 250 18.61 -14.14 -7.55
C GLY A 250 17.66 -15.32 -7.42
N LYS A 251 17.96 -16.27 -6.53
CA LYS A 251 17.09 -17.40 -6.17
C LYS A 251 16.45 -17.16 -4.81
N LEU A 252 15.22 -17.65 -4.64
CA LEU A 252 14.50 -17.60 -3.37
C LEU A 252 14.41 -19.00 -2.77
N LYS A 253 14.71 -19.12 -1.47
CA LYS A 253 14.43 -20.35 -0.71
C LYS A 253 12.96 -20.37 -0.31
N ILE A 254 12.14 -21.02 -1.14
CA ILE A 254 10.67 -21.05 -0.99
C ILE A 254 10.19 -22.34 -0.37
N GLU A 255 10.68 -23.49 -0.83
CA GLU A 255 10.32 -24.80 -0.30
C GLU A 255 11.16 -25.12 0.95
N ARG A 256 10.50 -25.61 2.00
CA ARG A 256 11.13 -26.00 3.26
C ARG A 256 11.84 -27.34 3.08
N VAL A 257 13.15 -27.36 3.31
CA VAL A 257 13.96 -28.59 3.26
C VAL A 257 13.99 -29.30 4.62
N ASN A 258 14.00 -28.54 5.71
CA ASN A 258 13.99 -29.01 7.08
C ASN A 258 13.30 -28.01 8.01
N ASP A 259 12.99 -28.42 9.24
CA ASP A 259 12.33 -27.56 10.23
C ASP A 259 13.35 -26.67 10.99
N GLU A 260 14.41 -26.24 10.30
CA GLU A 260 15.33 -25.24 10.85
C GLU A 260 14.64 -23.88 10.98
N THR A 261 14.91 -23.21 12.10
CA THR A 261 14.38 -21.88 12.39
C THR A 261 15.48 -20.82 12.35
N SER A 262 15.11 -19.60 11.98
CA SER A 262 15.95 -18.42 12.10
C SER A 262 16.20 -18.05 13.57
N LYS A 263 17.06 -17.05 13.80
CA LYS A 263 17.29 -16.49 15.14
C LYS A 263 16.04 -15.91 15.79
N ASP A 264 15.05 -15.54 14.98
CA ASP A 264 13.77 -14.97 15.42
C ASP A 264 12.65 -16.03 15.46
N ASN A 265 13.00 -17.32 15.52
CA ASN A 265 12.05 -18.46 15.52
C ASN A 265 11.14 -18.53 14.27
N LEU A 266 11.61 -18.07 13.11
CA LEU A 266 10.88 -18.16 11.84
C LEU A 266 11.33 -19.40 11.06
N LEU A 267 10.39 -20.15 10.47
CA LEU A 267 10.70 -21.30 9.61
C LEU A 267 11.21 -20.83 8.24
N TYR A 268 12.23 -21.47 7.70
CA TYR A 268 12.69 -21.17 6.34
C TYR A 268 11.78 -21.83 5.31
N GLY A 269 11.16 -21.02 4.44
CA GLY A 269 10.26 -21.52 3.40
C GLY A 269 8.97 -22.15 3.94
N PHE A 270 8.25 -22.83 3.05
CA PHE A 270 6.94 -23.44 3.26
C PHE A 270 6.96 -24.93 2.94
N SER A 271 6.16 -25.73 3.65
CA SER A 271 5.88 -27.12 3.26
C SER A 271 4.96 -27.18 2.03
N VAL A 272 4.89 -28.33 1.37
CA VAL A 272 4.01 -28.54 0.20
C VAL A 272 2.53 -28.35 0.55
N GLU A 273 2.10 -28.82 1.72
CA GLU A 273 0.74 -28.65 2.24
C GLU A 273 0.44 -27.17 2.51
N GLU A 274 1.36 -26.46 3.15
CA GLU A 274 1.27 -25.02 3.42
C GLU A 274 1.18 -24.20 2.12
N MET A 275 1.91 -24.60 1.08
CA MET A 275 1.83 -24.00 -0.25
C MET A 275 0.46 -24.27 -0.90
N ALA A 276 -0.08 -25.49 -0.78
CA ALA A 276 -1.39 -25.85 -1.31
C ALA A 276 -2.53 -25.10 -0.61
N ASP A 277 -2.51 -24.95 0.71
CA ASP A 277 -3.51 -24.19 1.47
C ASP A 277 -3.57 -22.72 1.02
N ARG A 278 -2.41 -22.12 0.78
CA ARG A 278 -2.31 -20.73 0.33
C ARG A 278 -2.82 -20.53 -1.09
N MET A 279 -2.45 -21.42 -2.02
CA MET A 279 -2.92 -21.37 -3.39
C MET A 279 -4.42 -21.68 -3.50
N GLU A 280 -4.93 -22.62 -2.71
CA GLU A 280 -6.38 -22.88 -2.63
C GLU A 280 -7.12 -21.63 -2.14
N GLY A 281 -6.66 -21.02 -1.05
CA GLY A 281 -7.26 -19.79 -0.50
C GLY A 281 -7.22 -18.65 -1.51
N LEU A 282 -6.10 -18.47 -2.22
CA LEU A 282 -5.96 -17.48 -3.29
C LEU A 282 -6.99 -17.69 -4.40
N PHE A 283 -6.98 -18.88 -5.02
CA PHE A 283 -7.83 -19.19 -6.17
C PHE A 283 -9.32 -19.15 -5.86
N LYS A 284 -9.74 -19.71 -4.72
CA LYS A 284 -11.14 -19.67 -4.29
C LYS A 284 -11.58 -18.26 -3.90
N SER A 285 -10.70 -17.45 -3.29
CA SER A 285 -11.04 -16.06 -2.96
C SER A 285 -11.33 -15.21 -4.20
N ILE A 286 -10.55 -15.38 -5.27
CA ILE A 286 -10.72 -14.59 -6.51
C ILE A 286 -11.72 -15.18 -7.50
N GLY A 287 -12.19 -16.41 -7.26
CA GLY A 287 -13.11 -17.12 -8.15
C GLY A 287 -12.45 -17.84 -9.32
N LEU A 288 -11.13 -18.00 -9.34
CA LEU A 288 -10.39 -18.69 -10.41
C LEU A 288 -10.13 -20.15 -10.01
N ILE A 289 -11.13 -21.02 -10.17
CA ILE A 289 -11.04 -22.45 -9.82
C ILE A 289 -10.97 -23.37 -11.04
N GLU A 290 -11.31 -22.86 -12.21
CA GLU A 290 -11.39 -23.57 -13.49
C GLU A 290 -10.98 -22.65 -14.65
N ASN A 291 -10.86 -23.21 -15.85
CA ASN A 291 -10.57 -22.47 -17.08
C ASN A 291 -9.26 -21.65 -17.04
N PHE A 292 -8.22 -22.22 -16.44
CA PHE A 292 -6.88 -21.64 -16.43
C PHE A 292 -6.33 -21.49 -17.85
N ALA A 293 -5.77 -20.32 -18.15
CA ALA A 293 -5.06 -20.07 -19.40
C ALA A 293 -3.71 -20.82 -19.42
N SER A 294 -3.09 -20.95 -20.61
CA SER A 294 -1.72 -21.49 -20.70
C SER A 294 -0.68 -20.60 -20.01
N LEU A 295 -0.97 -19.30 -19.89
CA LEU A 295 -0.14 -18.33 -19.17
C LEU A 295 -0.98 -17.57 -18.15
N VAL A 296 -0.54 -17.60 -16.91
CA VAL A 296 -1.13 -16.83 -15.81
C VAL A 296 -0.06 -15.95 -15.18
N TYR A 297 -0.25 -14.63 -15.23
CA TYR A 297 0.67 -13.67 -14.62
C TYR A 297 0.20 -13.34 -13.22
N ILE A 298 1.10 -13.37 -12.22
CA ILE A 298 0.84 -12.84 -10.88
C ILE A 298 1.62 -11.53 -10.79
N VAL A 299 0.91 -10.41 -10.79
CA VAL A 299 1.50 -9.07 -10.94
C VAL A 299 1.38 -8.31 -9.63
N GLY A 300 2.48 -8.31 -8.87
CA GLY A 300 2.64 -7.37 -7.76
C GLY A 300 2.94 -5.97 -8.29
N HIS A 301 2.86 -4.96 -7.43
CA HIS A 301 3.24 -3.60 -7.79
C HIS A 301 4.27 -3.02 -6.82
N GLY A 302 4.92 -1.96 -7.26
CA GLY A 302 5.74 -1.09 -6.45
C GLY A 302 5.92 0.25 -7.16
N ALA A 303 6.73 1.13 -6.59
CA ALA A 303 6.96 2.45 -7.16
C ALA A 303 8.44 2.80 -7.21
N SER A 304 8.81 3.56 -8.22
CA SER A 304 10.12 4.22 -8.27
C SER A 304 9.98 5.72 -8.03
N SER A 305 10.86 6.30 -7.21
CA SER A 305 10.92 7.75 -7.02
C SER A 305 12.33 8.21 -6.60
N ILE A 306 12.61 9.48 -6.86
CA ILE A 306 13.84 10.15 -6.40
C ILE A 306 13.47 11.19 -5.35
N ASN A 307 14.28 11.30 -4.30
CA ASN A 307 14.12 12.32 -3.26
C ASN A 307 12.72 12.32 -2.63
N ASN A 308 12.30 11.16 -2.13
CA ASN A 308 11.00 10.98 -1.52
C ASN A 308 11.12 10.28 -0.16
N THR A 309 10.92 11.04 0.92
CA THR A 309 10.92 10.52 2.29
C THR A 309 9.75 9.55 2.54
N HIS A 310 8.66 9.68 1.78
CA HIS A 310 7.46 8.85 1.86
C HIS A 310 7.42 7.78 0.76
N TYR A 311 8.58 7.28 0.30
CA TYR A 311 8.62 6.30 -0.79
C TYR A 311 7.81 5.02 -0.47
N ALA A 312 7.84 4.56 0.78
CA ALA A 312 7.12 3.36 1.22
C ALA A 312 5.60 3.51 1.06
N GLY A 313 5.07 4.73 1.15
CA GLY A 313 3.66 5.01 0.91
C GLY A 313 3.25 4.82 -0.55
N TYR A 314 4.19 4.85 -1.51
CA TYR A 314 3.92 4.58 -2.92
C TYR A 314 3.99 3.09 -3.28
N ASP A 315 4.65 2.28 -2.44
CA ASP A 315 4.70 0.83 -2.61
C ASP A 315 3.38 0.17 -2.13
N CYS A 316 3.34 -1.16 -2.05
CA CYS A 316 2.12 -1.89 -1.72
C CYS A 316 1.78 -1.81 -0.24
N GLY A 317 0.63 -1.23 0.09
CA GLY A 317 0.08 -1.24 1.46
C GLY A 317 -0.21 -2.65 1.98
N ALA A 318 -0.64 -3.57 1.11
CA ALA A 318 -0.84 -4.97 1.47
C ALA A 318 0.47 -5.75 1.69
N CYS A 319 1.63 -5.18 1.31
CA CYS A 319 2.95 -5.72 1.58
C CYS A 319 3.75 -4.87 2.57
N SER A 320 3.07 -4.12 3.47
CA SER A 320 3.72 -3.25 4.47
C SER A 320 4.64 -2.18 3.85
N GLY A 321 4.21 -1.54 2.76
CA GLY A 321 4.97 -0.49 2.08
C GLY A 321 6.21 -1.02 1.35
N ARG A 322 6.15 -2.26 0.86
CA ARG A 322 7.19 -2.92 0.07
C ARG A 322 6.68 -3.27 -1.32
N ALA A 323 7.59 -3.37 -2.29
CA ALA A 323 7.23 -3.84 -3.62
C ALA A 323 6.80 -5.32 -3.58
N GLY A 324 5.67 -5.64 -4.22
CA GLY A 324 5.09 -6.98 -4.26
C GLY A 324 5.84 -7.99 -5.14
N SER A 325 7.09 -7.72 -5.52
CA SER A 325 7.90 -8.57 -6.42
C SER A 325 8.16 -9.95 -5.86
N VAL A 326 8.52 -10.03 -4.58
CA VAL A 326 8.82 -11.30 -3.91
C VAL A 326 7.54 -12.11 -3.73
N ASN A 327 6.44 -11.49 -3.29
CA ASN A 327 5.14 -12.16 -3.15
C ASN A 327 4.65 -12.75 -4.47
N ALA A 328 4.71 -11.97 -5.56
CA ALA A 328 4.32 -12.42 -6.90
C ALA A 328 5.15 -13.63 -7.36
N ARG A 329 6.47 -13.59 -7.15
CA ARG A 329 7.38 -14.67 -7.53
C ARG A 329 7.17 -15.93 -6.67
N VAL A 330 6.95 -15.76 -5.36
CA VAL A 330 6.64 -16.87 -4.43
C VAL A 330 5.32 -17.55 -4.80
N ALA A 331 4.25 -16.78 -5.04
CA ALA A 331 2.97 -17.33 -5.45
C ALA A 331 3.06 -18.07 -6.81
N ALA A 332 3.82 -17.52 -7.77
CA ALA A 332 4.02 -18.17 -9.06
C ALA A 332 4.80 -19.50 -8.93
N PHE A 333 5.81 -19.55 -8.06
CA PHE A 333 6.51 -20.79 -7.73
C PHE A 333 5.56 -21.84 -7.14
N MET A 334 4.77 -21.47 -6.13
CA MET A 334 3.82 -22.37 -5.48
C MET A 334 2.79 -22.93 -6.47
N ALA A 335 2.23 -22.08 -7.34
CA ALA A 335 1.27 -22.48 -8.36
C ALA A 335 1.87 -23.36 -9.48
N ASN A 336 3.18 -23.30 -9.70
CA ASN A 336 3.89 -24.18 -10.64
C ASN A 336 4.39 -25.50 -9.99
N HIS A 337 4.37 -25.62 -8.68
CA HIS A 337 4.91 -26.79 -7.97
C HIS A 337 4.05 -28.04 -8.21
N LYS A 338 4.66 -29.13 -8.69
CA LYS A 338 3.93 -30.34 -9.14
C LYS A 338 3.12 -30.98 -8.01
N ASP A 339 3.70 -31.11 -6.82
CA ASP A 339 3.00 -31.75 -5.70
C ASP A 339 1.91 -30.84 -5.10
N VAL A 340 2.08 -29.52 -5.21
CA VAL A 340 1.02 -28.56 -4.84
C VAL A 340 -0.16 -28.73 -5.80
N ARG A 341 0.09 -28.83 -7.11
CA ARG A 341 -0.97 -29.10 -8.11
C ARG A 341 -1.71 -30.41 -7.88
N LYS A 342 -1.02 -31.47 -7.44
CA LYS A 342 -1.67 -32.74 -7.06
C LYS A 342 -2.65 -32.54 -5.90
N LEU A 343 -2.23 -31.83 -4.86
CA LEU A 343 -3.08 -31.52 -3.70
C LEU A 343 -4.25 -30.60 -4.11
N LEU A 344 -4.02 -29.58 -4.92
CA LEU A 344 -5.07 -28.68 -5.41
C LEU A 344 -6.13 -29.44 -6.24
N SER A 345 -5.70 -30.38 -7.08
CA SER A 345 -6.61 -31.23 -7.87
C SER A 345 -7.51 -32.07 -6.96
N GLN A 346 -6.98 -32.66 -5.88
CA GLN A 346 -7.77 -33.37 -4.86
C GLN A 346 -8.80 -32.45 -4.15
N ARG A 347 -8.54 -31.14 -4.12
CA ARG A 347 -9.40 -30.11 -3.49
C ARG A 347 -10.34 -29.43 -4.49
N GLY A 348 -10.44 -29.95 -5.72
CA GLY A 348 -11.36 -29.48 -6.75
C GLY A 348 -10.84 -28.32 -7.60
N ILE A 349 -9.53 -28.02 -7.56
CA ILE A 349 -8.91 -26.99 -8.39
C ILE A 349 -7.97 -27.68 -9.39
N HIS A 350 -8.42 -27.79 -10.64
CA HIS A 350 -7.66 -28.45 -11.69
C HIS A 350 -6.89 -27.44 -12.54
N ILE A 351 -5.57 -27.38 -12.34
CA ILE A 351 -4.65 -26.57 -13.15
C ILE A 351 -4.06 -27.47 -14.26
N PRO A 352 -4.28 -27.17 -15.55
CA PRO A 352 -3.69 -27.92 -16.65
C PRO A 352 -2.15 -27.97 -16.60
N ASP A 353 -1.57 -29.07 -17.09
CA ASP A 353 -0.11 -29.27 -17.10
C ASP A 353 0.61 -28.27 -18.01
N GLU A 354 -0.07 -27.75 -19.03
CA GLU A 354 0.41 -26.71 -19.93
C GLU A 354 0.35 -25.30 -19.34
N THR A 355 -0.37 -25.09 -18.23
CA THR A 355 -0.47 -23.78 -17.59
C THR A 355 0.85 -23.45 -16.88
N CYS A 356 1.43 -22.30 -17.21
CA CYS A 356 2.60 -21.74 -16.53
C CYS A 356 2.24 -20.42 -15.83
N PHE A 357 2.61 -20.31 -14.55
CA PHE A 357 2.49 -19.08 -13.77
C PHE A 357 3.79 -18.28 -13.83
N ILE A 358 3.70 -16.97 -14.03
CA ILE A 358 4.85 -16.06 -14.09
C ILE A 358 4.63 -14.92 -13.09
N GLY A 359 5.57 -14.75 -12.15
CA GLY A 359 5.59 -13.58 -11.29
C GLY A 359 6.02 -12.34 -12.08
N ALA A 360 5.39 -11.20 -11.83
CA ALA A 360 5.76 -9.92 -12.41
C ALA A 360 5.65 -8.79 -11.38
N LEU A 361 6.33 -7.68 -11.66
CA LEU A 361 6.25 -6.45 -10.89
C LEU A 361 5.92 -5.28 -11.83
N HIS A 362 4.81 -4.60 -11.57
CA HIS A 362 4.46 -3.33 -12.19
C HIS A 362 4.98 -2.15 -11.35
N ASP A 363 5.80 -1.29 -11.95
CA ASP A 363 6.18 -0.01 -11.38
C ASP A 363 5.13 1.04 -11.71
N THR A 364 4.27 1.38 -10.75
CA THR A 364 3.13 2.28 -10.97
C THR A 364 3.59 3.69 -11.33
N THR A 365 4.73 4.15 -10.82
CA THR A 365 5.24 5.49 -11.14
C THR A 365 5.68 5.57 -12.59
N LYS A 366 6.40 4.55 -13.07
CA LYS A 366 6.97 4.55 -14.43
C LYS A 366 6.04 3.98 -15.50
N ASP A 367 5.00 3.24 -15.12
CA ASP A 367 4.20 2.39 -16.00
C ASP A 367 5.08 1.36 -16.74
N GLU A 368 5.98 0.70 -16.01
CA GLU A 368 6.86 -0.35 -16.54
C GLU A 368 6.60 -1.68 -15.83
N ILE A 369 6.67 -2.80 -16.55
CA ILE A 369 6.52 -4.12 -15.96
C ILE A 369 7.76 -4.98 -16.20
N ASP A 370 8.18 -5.71 -15.16
CA ASP A 370 9.26 -6.68 -15.25
C ASP A 370 8.74 -8.08 -14.87
N PHE A 371 9.13 -9.08 -15.66
CA PHE A 371 8.70 -10.47 -15.51
C PHE A 371 9.85 -11.32 -14.96
N PHE A 372 9.53 -12.27 -14.08
CA PHE A 372 10.51 -13.12 -13.41
C PHE A 372 10.51 -14.54 -13.98
N ASP A 373 11.67 -15.20 -13.88
CA ASP A 373 11.85 -16.62 -14.22
C ASP A 373 11.41 -17.03 -15.64
N GLU A 374 11.49 -16.10 -16.59
CA GLU A 374 11.12 -16.29 -18.00
C GLU A 374 11.87 -17.46 -18.66
N GLN A 375 13.08 -17.75 -18.19
CA GLN A 375 13.92 -18.85 -18.66
C GLN A 375 13.36 -20.26 -18.36
N LEU A 376 12.35 -20.36 -17.48
CA LEU A 376 11.70 -21.63 -17.15
C LEU A 376 10.57 -22.00 -18.12
N LEU A 377 10.21 -21.10 -19.03
CA LEU A 377 9.14 -21.32 -19.99
C LEU A 377 9.59 -22.27 -21.11
N LYS A 378 8.69 -23.18 -21.51
CA LYS A 378 8.85 -24.03 -22.70
C LYS A 378 8.71 -23.18 -23.97
N ASP A 379 9.35 -23.58 -25.07
CA ASP A 379 9.41 -22.80 -26.32
C ASP A 379 8.04 -22.28 -26.82
N GLU A 380 7.01 -23.14 -26.89
CA GLU A 380 5.67 -22.75 -27.36
C GLU A 380 5.01 -21.71 -26.44
N VAL A 381 5.18 -21.85 -25.13
CA VAL A 381 4.66 -20.92 -24.12
C VAL A 381 5.46 -19.62 -24.11
N HIS A 382 6.76 -19.71 -24.39
CA HIS A 382 7.66 -18.56 -24.47
C HIS A 382 7.28 -17.64 -25.65
N GLU A 383 6.89 -18.18 -26.81
CA GLU A 383 6.39 -17.37 -27.93
C GLU A 383 5.11 -16.60 -27.58
N LYS A 384 4.15 -17.26 -26.90
CA LYS A 384 2.94 -16.61 -26.38
C LYS A 384 3.29 -15.51 -25.38
N HIS A 385 4.26 -15.76 -24.50
CA HIS A 385 4.75 -14.78 -23.53
C HIS A 385 5.32 -13.53 -24.21
N LEU A 386 6.14 -13.69 -25.27
CA LEU A 386 6.68 -12.57 -26.03
C LEU A 386 5.59 -11.73 -26.71
N GLN A 387 4.51 -12.37 -27.18
CA GLN A 387 3.37 -11.66 -27.73
C GLN A 387 2.61 -10.90 -26.64
N ASN A 388 2.37 -11.53 -25.49
CA ASN A 388 1.72 -10.91 -24.34
C ASN A 388 2.50 -9.70 -23.83
N LYS A 389 3.84 -9.72 -23.83
CA LYS A 389 4.66 -8.54 -23.48
C LYS A 389 4.34 -7.31 -24.33
N LYS A 390 4.03 -7.50 -25.62
CA LYS A 390 3.61 -6.39 -26.51
C LYS A 390 2.23 -5.88 -26.11
N THR A 391 1.32 -6.77 -25.71
CA THR A 391 -0.01 -6.41 -25.18
C THR A 391 0.13 -5.60 -23.89
N PHE A 392 0.96 -6.06 -22.95
CA PHE A 392 1.29 -5.32 -21.73
C PHE A 392 1.88 -3.94 -22.04
N GLN A 393 2.83 -3.84 -22.95
CA GLN A 393 3.43 -2.55 -23.32
C GLN A 393 2.38 -1.55 -23.85
N LYS A 394 1.50 -1.99 -24.75
CA LYS A 394 0.41 -1.16 -25.28
C LYS A 394 -0.55 -0.72 -24.17
N ALA A 395 -0.92 -1.65 -23.28
CA ALA A 395 -1.79 -1.35 -22.16
C ALA A 395 -1.15 -0.34 -21.19
N LEU A 396 0.16 -0.46 -20.92
CA LEU A 396 0.93 0.50 -20.12
C LEU A 396 0.99 1.90 -20.78
N ASP A 397 1.16 1.97 -22.11
CA ASP A 397 1.13 3.25 -22.83
C ASP A 397 -0.23 3.96 -22.67
N LEU A 398 -1.33 3.21 -22.75
CA LEU A 398 -2.68 3.72 -22.53
C LEU A 398 -2.91 4.07 -21.05
N ASN A 399 -2.41 3.25 -20.14
CA ASN A 399 -2.44 3.47 -18.69
C ASN A 399 -1.82 4.82 -18.32
N ALA A 400 -0.61 5.06 -18.81
CA ALA A 400 0.13 6.30 -18.61
C ALA A 400 -0.62 7.50 -19.20
N LYS A 401 -1.24 7.32 -20.37
CA LYS A 401 -2.05 8.35 -21.01
C LYS A 401 -3.26 8.73 -20.17
N GLU A 402 -4.02 7.77 -19.68
CA GLU A 402 -5.17 8.02 -18.79
C GLU A 402 -4.77 8.80 -17.54
N ARG A 403 -3.69 8.37 -16.88
CA ARG A 403 -3.16 9.02 -15.68
C ARG A 403 -2.67 10.44 -15.94
N SER A 404 -2.10 10.67 -17.12
CA SER A 404 -1.56 11.99 -17.48
C SER A 404 -2.60 13.10 -17.50
N ARG A 405 -3.91 12.78 -17.57
CA ARG A 405 -5.00 13.76 -17.47
C ARG A 405 -4.93 14.59 -16.18
N ARG A 406 -4.32 14.03 -15.12
CA ARG A 406 -4.13 14.70 -13.82
C ARG A 406 -2.78 15.41 -13.69
N PHE A 407 -1.94 15.41 -14.72
CA PHE A 407 -0.64 16.09 -14.70
C PHE A 407 -0.72 17.43 -15.42
N LEU A 408 -0.50 18.51 -14.67
CA LEU A 408 -0.64 19.90 -15.16
C LEU A 408 0.22 20.20 -16.41
N PHE A 409 1.41 19.61 -16.51
CA PHE A 409 2.39 19.92 -17.55
C PHE A 409 2.52 18.83 -18.63
N VAL A 410 1.55 17.90 -18.72
CA VAL A 410 1.56 16.84 -19.73
C VAL A 410 0.37 17.01 -20.67
N ASN A 411 0.65 17.21 -21.96
CA ASN A 411 -0.39 17.20 -22.99
C ASN A 411 -0.85 15.76 -23.26
N THR A 412 -1.98 15.37 -22.67
CA THR A 412 -2.57 14.03 -22.81
C THR A 412 -3.05 13.71 -24.24
N SER A 413 -3.31 14.71 -25.07
CA SER A 413 -3.80 14.51 -26.44
C SER A 413 -2.74 13.93 -27.40
N GLU A 414 -1.48 13.87 -26.98
CA GLU A 414 -0.41 13.23 -27.74
C GLU A 414 -0.59 11.70 -27.87
N LYS A 415 0.26 11.09 -28.70
CA LYS A 415 0.30 9.62 -28.85
C LYS A 415 0.66 8.95 -27.51
N PRO A 416 0.03 7.81 -27.16
CA PRO A 416 0.25 7.12 -25.88
C PRO A 416 1.73 6.91 -25.52
N GLU A 417 2.55 6.48 -26.48
CA GLU A 417 3.97 6.18 -26.26
C GLU A 417 4.78 7.44 -25.88
N LYS A 418 4.43 8.59 -26.48
CA LYS A 418 5.06 9.88 -26.15
C LYS A 418 4.67 10.35 -24.75
N VAL A 419 3.39 10.17 -24.40
CA VAL A 419 2.88 10.50 -23.07
C VAL A 419 3.53 9.62 -22.02
N HIS A 420 3.57 8.30 -22.24
CA HIS A 420 4.25 7.36 -21.35
C HIS A 420 5.72 7.73 -21.14
N ASN A 421 6.45 8.12 -22.19
CA ASN A 421 7.82 8.58 -22.00
C ASN A 421 7.93 9.83 -21.11
N LYS A 422 6.99 10.80 -21.22
CA LYS A 422 6.94 11.96 -20.32
C LYS A 422 6.65 11.54 -18.88
N VAL A 423 5.74 10.58 -18.69
CA VAL A 423 5.41 10.01 -17.38
C VAL A 423 6.62 9.33 -16.74
N ARG A 424 7.34 8.49 -17.49
CA ARG A 424 8.60 7.87 -17.04
C ARG A 424 9.65 8.90 -16.61
N LEU A 425 9.81 9.98 -17.39
CA LEU A 425 10.76 11.04 -17.07
C LEU A 425 10.41 11.79 -15.77
N ARG A 426 9.12 11.91 -15.42
CA ARG A 426 8.68 12.48 -14.13
C ARG A 426 9.21 11.68 -12.95
N ALA A 427 9.16 10.34 -13.03
CA ALA A 427 9.67 9.45 -11.98
C ALA A 427 11.19 9.57 -11.74
N MET A 428 11.93 9.97 -12.78
CA MET A 428 13.39 10.12 -12.76
C MET A 428 13.85 11.57 -12.52
N SER A 429 12.93 12.53 -12.47
CA SER A 429 13.27 13.94 -12.29
C SER A 429 13.40 14.29 -10.80
N LEU A 430 14.57 14.79 -10.41
CA LEU A 430 14.83 15.21 -9.03
C LEU A 430 13.93 16.36 -8.58
N PHE A 431 13.57 17.25 -9.51
CA PHE A 431 12.77 18.45 -9.25
C PHE A 431 11.28 18.21 -9.42
N GLU A 432 10.85 16.98 -9.71
CA GLU A 432 9.45 16.63 -9.76
C GLU A 432 8.97 16.24 -8.36
N PRO A 433 8.27 17.11 -7.63
CA PRO A 433 7.79 16.79 -6.29
C PRO A 433 6.68 15.72 -6.31
N ARG A 434 6.05 15.49 -7.46
CA ARG A 434 4.90 14.60 -7.68
C ARG A 434 5.19 13.64 -8.84
N PRO A 435 6.12 12.69 -8.64
CA PRO A 435 6.46 11.73 -9.69
C PRO A 435 5.23 10.92 -10.13
N GLU A 436 4.34 10.64 -9.18
CA GLU A 436 2.99 10.10 -9.35
C GLU A 436 2.07 10.72 -8.28
N TRP A 437 0.75 10.60 -8.44
CA TRP A 437 -0.25 11.02 -7.45
C TRP A 437 -0.59 9.96 -6.39
N ASN A 438 0.11 8.81 -6.40
CA ASN A 438 -0.12 7.64 -5.57
C ASN A 438 -1.62 7.28 -5.47
N HIS A 439 -2.15 7.02 -4.27
CA HIS A 439 -3.56 6.74 -3.98
C HIS A 439 -4.43 8.00 -3.89
N ALA A 440 -3.95 9.17 -4.32
CA ALA A 440 -4.78 10.37 -4.29
C ALA A 440 -6.04 10.13 -5.13
N THR A 441 -7.20 10.57 -4.62
CA THR A 441 -8.57 10.29 -5.12
C THR A 441 -9.20 8.93 -4.79
N ASN A 442 -8.51 8.02 -4.07
CA ASN A 442 -9.15 6.78 -3.64
C ASN A 442 -10.44 7.07 -2.87
N ALA A 443 -11.50 6.31 -3.15
CA ALA A 443 -12.83 6.53 -2.58
C ALA A 443 -13.68 5.25 -2.49
N LEU A 444 -13.34 4.18 -3.21
CA LEU A 444 -14.15 2.97 -3.30
C LEU A 444 -13.30 1.72 -3.14
N CYS A 445 -13.89 0.66 -2.62
CA CYS A 445 -13.40 -0.70 -2.80
C CYS A 445 -14.53 -1.61 -3.27
N PHE A 446 -14.41 -2.21 -4.45
CA PHE A 446 -15.39 -3.15 -4.97
C PHE A 446 -14.91 -4.59 -4.81
N VAL A 447 -15.71 -5.43 -4.15
CA VAL A 447 -15.49 -6.86 -3.97
C VAL A 447 -16.59 -7.61 -4.72
N GLY A 448 -16.27 -8.15 -5.89
CA GLY A 448 -17.26 -8.80 -6.74
C GLY A 448 -16.70 -9.30 -8.05
N ARG A 449 -17.59 -9.74 -8.94
CA ARG A 449 -17.20 -10.25 -10.26
C ARG A 449 -16.75 -9.10 -11.16
N ARG A 450 -15.73 -9.33 -11.98
CA ARG A 450 -15.22 -8.34 -12.95
C ARG A 450 -16.33 -7.84 -13.89
N SER A 451 -17.20 -8.74 -14.35
CA SER A 451 -18.33 -8.44 -15.23
C SER A 451 -19.35 -7.46 -14.63
N SER A 452 -19.39 -7.29 -13.31
CA SER A 452 -20.28 -6.34 -12.65
C SER A 452 -19.79 -4.89 -12.72
N CYS A 453 -18.53 -4.65 -13.08
CA CYS A 453 -17.94 -3.31 -13.12
C CYS A 453 -17.10 -3.01 -14.37
N GLU A 454 -17.04 -3.91 -15.35
CA GLU A 454 -16.21 -3.75 -16.56
C GLU A 454 -16.64 -2.64 -17.50
N HIS A 455 -17.91 -2.29 -17.49
CA HIS A 455 -18.48 -1.19 -18.27
C HIS A 455 -18.24 0.19 -17.62
N LEU A 456 -17.71 0.24 -16.40
CA LEU A 456 -17.55 1.49 -15.65
C LEU A 456 -16.15 2.07 -15.78
N PHE A 457 -16.11 3.38 -16.02
CA PHE A 457 -14.89 4.17 -15.89
C PHE A 457 -14.74 4.66 -14.45
N LEU A 458 -13.94 3.95 -13.64
CA LEU A 458 -13.78 4.22 -12.20
C LEU A 458 -12.63 5.19 -11.86
N ASP A 459 -12.02 5.81 -12.87
CA ASP A 459 -11.04 6.91 -12.75
C ASP A 459 -9.90 6.69 -11.75
N ARG A 460 -9.43 5.44 -11.57
CA ARG A 460 -8.44 5.07 -10.54
C ARG A 460 -8.82 5.51 -9.12
N ARG A 461 -10.11 5.50 -8.79
CA ARG A 461 -10.63 5.80 -7.46
C ARG A 461 -11.04 4.55 -6.69
N ALA A 462 -11.02 3.39 -7.36
CA ALA A 462 -11.53 2.14 -6.85
C ALA A 462 -10.42 1.09 -6.70
N PHE A 463 -10.24 0.63 -5.47
CA PHE A 463 -9.64 -0.66 -5.19
C PHE A 463 -10.57 -1.76 -5.73
N LEU A 464 -10.03 -2.76 -6.43
CA LEU A 464 -10.84 -3.87 -6.96
C LEU A 464 -10.36 -5.19 -6.40
N ASN A 465 -11.24 -5.95 -5.75
CA ASN A 465 -11.00 -7.34 -5.41
C ASN A 465 -11.93 -8.24 -6.22
N SER A 466 -11.35 -9.22 -6.91
CA SER A 466 -12.15 -10.21 -7.63
C SER A 466 -12.76 -11.17 -6.63
N TYR A 467 -14.05 -11.46 -6.82
CA TYR A 467 -14.79 -12.38 -5.96
C TYR A 467 -15.95 -12.98 -6.74
N ASN A 468 -16.24 -14.26 -6.50
CA ASN A 468 -17.38 -14.94 -7.11
C ASN A 468 -18.27 -15.56 -6.02
N TYR A 469 -19.36 -14.86 -5.67
CA TYR A 469 -20.31 -15.30 -4.65
C TYR A 469 -20.89 -16.70 -4.91
N SER A 470 -20.98 -17.14 -6.17
CA SER A 470 -21.61 -18.43 -6.53
C SER A 470 -20.84 -19.65 -6.00
N ILE A 471 -19.54 -19.51 -5.75
CA ILE A 471 -18.69 -20.58 -5.22
C ILE A 471 -18.41 -20.42 -3.71
N ASP A 472 -18.98 -19.39 -3.08
CA ASP A 472 -18.77 -19.05 -1.67
C ASP A 472 -20.10 -18.66 -1.00
N ALA A 473 -21.13 -19.51 -1.15
CA ALA A 473 -22.49 -19.22 -0.70
C ALA A 473 -22.62 -18.87 0.80
N GLU A 474 -21.67 -19.32 1.64
CA GLU A 474 -21.64 -19.06 3.08
C GLU A 474 -20.73 -17.87 3.47
N GLY A 475 -20.05 -17.23 2.52
CA GLY A 475 -19.16 -16.09 2.79
C GLY A 475 -17.86 -16.45 3.52
N LYS A 476 -17.38 -17.69 3.37
CA LYS A 476 -16.15 -18.17 4.02
C LYS A 476 -14.91 -17.46 3.46
N TYR A 477 -14.81 -17.34 2.14
CA TYR A 477 -13.70 -16.65 1.49
C TYR A 477 -13.90 -15.13 1.53
N LEU A 478 -15.16 -14.67 1.50
CA LEU A 478 -15.51 -13.27 1.73
C LEU A 478 -14.94 -12.75 3.06
N LEU A 479 -15.00 -13.53 4.14
CA LEU A 479 -14.41 -13.14 5.41
C LEU A 479 -12.91 -12.84 5.29
N GLY A 480 -12.17 -13.75 4.63
CA GLY A 480 -10.73 -13.58 4.41
C GLY A 480 -10.42 -12.32 3.60
N ILE A 481 -11.24 -12.05 2.59
CA ILE A 481 -11.18 -10.83 1.78
C ILE A 481 -11.40 -9.59 2.64
N LEU A 482 -12.50 -9.49 3.39
CA LEU A 482 -12.85 -8.29 4.16
C LEU A 482 -11.87 -8.04 5.31
N ARG A 483 -11.31 -9.09 5.93
CA ARG A 483 -10.25 -8.97 6.93
C ARG A 483 -8.97 -8.30 6.40
N ALA A 484 -8.70 -8.42 5.10
CA ALA A 484 -7.57 -7.76 4.46
C ALA A 484 -7.98 -6.40 3.87
N VAL A 485 -9.07 -6.36 3.11
CA VAL A 485 -9.54 -5.17 2.39
C VAL A 485 -9.87 -4.03 3.33
N THR A 486 -10.65 -4.28 4.39
CA THR A 486 -11.17 -3.22 5.26
C THR A 486 -10.02 -2.43 5.92
N PRO A 487 -9.07 -3.06 6.65
CA PRO A 487 -7.99 -2.30 7.26
C PRO A 487 -6.96 -1.76 6.24
N VAL A 488 -6.70 -2.45 5.12
CA VAL A 488 -5.71 -1.97 4.14
C VAL A 488 -6.26 -0.80 3.31
N CYS A 489 -7.37 -1.01 2.60
CA CYS A 489 -7.96 0.03 1.77
C CYS A 489 -8.57 1.15 2.63
N GLY A 490 -9.21 0.80 3.76
CA GLY A 490 -9.75 1.78 4.71
C GLY A 490 -8.64 2.58 5.39
N GLY A 491 -7.55 1.93 5.80
CA GLY A 491 -6.38 2.62 6.36
C GLY A 491 -5.73 3.59 5.38
N ILE A 492 -5.52 3.17 4.12
CA ILE A 492 -5.02 4.06 3.05
C ILE A 492 -5.98 5.23 2.85
N ASN A 493 -7.29 4.98 2.76
CA ASN A 493 -8.27 6.05 2.59
C ASN A 493 -8.23 7.05 3.76
N LEU A 494 -8.25 6.57 5.00
CA LEU A 494 -8.20 7.43 6.19
C LEU A 494 -6.90 8.22 6.30
N GLU A 495 -5.77 7.65 5.89
CA GLU A 495 -4.48 8.36 5.86
C GLU A 495 -4.57 9.60 4.94
N TYR A 496 -5.16 9.45 3.76
CA TYR A 496 -5.39 10.57 2.83
C TYR A 496 -6.47 11.52 3.32
N TYR A 497 -7.57 10.98 3.87
CA TYR A 497 -8.68 11.74 4.42
C TYR A 497 -8.19 12.69 5.50
N PHE A 498 -7.56 12.15 6.56
CA PHE A 498 -7.11 12.95 7.71
C PHE A 498 -6.02 13.95 7.33
N SER A 499 -5.07 13.54 6.50
CA SER A 499 -4.05 14.44 5.96
C SER A 499 -4.67 15.59 5.14
N ARG A 500 -5.83 15.38 4.52
CA ARG A 500 -6.54 16.38 3.72
C ARG A 500 -7.39 17.33 4.56
N VAL A 501 -8.19 16.83 5.51
CA VAL A 501 -9.05 17.67 6.37
C VAL A 501 -8.23 18.53 7.34
N ASP A 502 -7.13 18.00 7.90
CA ASP A 502 -6.22 18.78 8.75
C ASP A 502 -4.75 18.51 8.39
N SER A 503 -4.29 19.11 7.29
CA SER A 503 -2.91 18.93 6.81
C SER A 503 -1.84 19.45 7.77
N TYR A 504 -2.22 20.26 8.77
CA TYR A 504 -1.30 20.73 9.79
C TYR A 504 -1.16 19.65 10.86
N ARG A 505 -2.25 19.26 11.54
CA ARG A 505 -2.16 18.33 12.69
C ARG A 505 -2.02 16.87 12.28
N LEU A 506 -2.70 16.47 11.21
CA LEU A 506 -2.81 15.08 10.77
C LEU A 506 -2.10 14.80 9.43
N GLY A 507 -1.43 15.81 8.86
CA GLY A 507 -0.60 15.69 7.67
C GLY A 507 0.88 15.98 7.94
N ALA A 508 1.70 15.96 6.88
CA ALA A 508 3.15 16.25 6.94
C ALA A 508 3.55 17.60 6.36
N GLY A 509 2.61 18.54 6.19
CA GLY A 509 2.91 19.84 5.60
C GLY A 509 3.45 19.71 4.17
N THR A 510 4.38 20.59 3.77
CA THR A 510 4.98 20.53 2.43
C THR A 510 6.21 19.63 2.42
N LYS A 511 6.37 18.78 1.39
CA LYS A 511 7.52 17.88 1.21
C LYS A 511 8.88 18.61 1.10
N LEU A 512 8.88 19.87 0.67
CA LEU A 512 10.12 20.59 0.28
C LEU A 512 11.17 20.70 1.41
N PRO A 513 10.82 21.09 2.65
CA PRO A 513 11.76 21.15 3.78
C PRO A 513 11.71 19.91 4.69
N HIS A 514 11.33 18.73 4.18
CA HIS A 514 11.26 17.53 5.02
C HIS A 514 12.63 17.08 5.51
N ASN A 515 12.76 16.93 6.82
CA ASN A 515 13.89 16.27 7.47
C ASN A 515 13.44 14.93 8.03
N VAL A 516 14.14 13.84 7.69
CA VAL A 516 13.83 12.50 8.21
C VAL A 516 14.32 12.39 9.64
N ILE A 517 13.43 12.01 10.57
CA ILE A 517 13.75 11.82 11.99
C ILE A 517 13.68 10.32 12.30
N GLY A 518 14.79 9.75 12.78
CA GLY A 518 14.84 8.40 13.35
C GLY A 518 14.41 7.26 12.42
N LEU A 519 14.22 7.51 11.11
CA LEU A 519 13.56 6.60 10.15
C LEU A 519 12.11 6.24 10.52
N ILE A 520 11.48 7.04 11.38
CA ILE A 520 10.13 6.82 11.89
C ILE A 520 9.12 7.86 11.39
N GLY A 521 9.60 9.03 10.94
CA GLY A 521 8.75 10.08 10.39
C GLY A 521 9.56 11.25 9.87
N VAL A 522 8.89 12.39 9.69
CA VAL A 522 9.50 13.61 9.18
C VAL A 522 9.18 14.83 10.05
N ALA A 523 10.05 15.82 10.04
CA ALA A 523 9.78 17.19 10.49
C ALA A 523 9.71 18.14 9.30
N ASN A 524 8.96 19.23 9.45
CA ASN A 524 8.89 20.30 8.46
C ASN A 524 9.83 21.45 8.82
N GLY A 525 10.95 21.60 8.10
CA GLY A 525 11.96 22.61 8.40
C GLY A 525 12.91 22.20 9.53
N ILE A 526 13.65 23.17 10.05
CA ILE A 526 14.65 22.96 11.10
C ILE A 526 14.04 22.88 12.51
N ASP A 527 12.92 23.55 12.73
CA ASP A 527 12.24 23.67 14.04
C ASP A 527 10.84 23.00 14.04
N GLY A 528 10.59 22.07 13.11
CA GLY A 528 9.29 21.41 12.99
C GLY A 528 9.14 20.18 13.89
N ASP A 529 7.95 20.01 14.49
CA ASP A 529 7.59 18.77 15.18
C ASP A 529 7.46 17.56 14.25
N LEU A 530 7.41 16.36 14.84
CA LEU A 530 7.17 15.11 14.13
C LEU A 530 5.78 15.13 13.47
N ARG A 531 5.74 14.82 12.17
CA ARG A 531 4.50 14.77 11.40
C ARG A 531 4.30 13.37 10.81
N PRO A 532 3.31 12.60 11.29
CA PRO A 532 3.12 11.21 10.88
C PRO A 532 2.24 11.02 9.63
N GLY A 533 1.54 12.06 9.17
CA GLY A 533 0.63 11.97 8.01
C GLY A 533 1.29 12.19 6.66
N LEU A 534 0.50 12.48 5.62
CA LEU A 534 0.98 12.65 4.25
C LEU A 534 1.30 14.11 3.90
N PRO A 535 2.30 14.36 3.04
CA PRO A 535 2.61 15.70 2.57
C PRO A 535 1.55 16.22 1.59
N LYS A 536 1.39 17.56 1.52
CA LYS A 536 0.49 18.26 0.58
C LYS A 536 0.60 17.75 -0.85
N GLN A 537 1.81 17.44 -1.31
CA GLN A 537 2.08 16.90 -2.64
C GLN A 537 1.34 15.59 -2.96
N MET A 538 1.00 14.79 -1.95
CA MET A 538 0.23 13.54 -2.12
C MET A 538 -1.28 13.75 -2.02
N ILE A 539 -1.74 14.78 -1.31
CA ILE A 539 -3.18 14.96 -0.98
C ILE A 539 -3.87 16.08 -1.77
N ASN A 540 -3.14 16.87 -2.56
CA ASN A 540 -3.67 18.07 -3.19
C ASN A 540 -4.92 17.84 -4.05
N ILE A 541 -5.00 16.70 -4.71
CA ILE A 541 -6.12 16.32 -5.59
C ILE A 541 -7.10 15.34 -4.91
N HIS A 542 -6.90 15.02 -3.64
CA HIS A 542 -7.76 14.08 -2.92
C HIS A 542 -8.99 14.80 -2.36
N ASP A 543 -10.14 14.20 -2.62
CA ASP A 543 -11.40 14.54 -2.01
C ASP A 543 -11.50 13.76 -0.69
N PRO A 544 -11.71 14.41 0.47
CA PRO A 544 -11.81 13.73 1.75
C PRO A 544 -13.15 13.01 1.87
N LEU A 545 -13.27 11.87 1.18
CA LEU A 545 -14.41 10.96 1.24
C LEU A 545 -13.98 9.73 2.04
N ARG A 546 -14.83 9.27 2.97
CA ARG A 546 -14.64 7.94 3.57
C ARG A 546 -14.70 6.86 2.48
N LEU A 547 -14.02 5.73 2.68
CA LEU A 547 -14.06 4.64 1.71
C LEU A 547 -15.47 4.02 1.67
N LEU A 548 -16.04 3.85 0.48
CA LEU A 548 -17.21 3.00 0.29
C LEU A 548 -16.79 1.59 -0.14
N VAL A 549 -16.99 0.61 0.75
CA VAL A 549 -16.84 -0.81 0.45
C VAL A 549 -18.12 -1.32 -0.17
N ILE A 550 -18.04 -1.85 -1.38
CA ILE A 550 -19.17 -2.41 -2.14
C ILE A 550 -18.94 -3.91 -2.30
N VAL A 551 -19.87 -4.73 -1.83
CA VAL A 551 -19.75 -6.19 -1.85
C VAL A 551 -20.88 -6.79 -2.67
N GLU A 552 -20.53 -7.57 -3.69
CA GLU A 552 -21.49 -8.35 -4.46
C GLU A 552 -21.78 -9.70 -3.78
N HIS A 553 -22.85 -9.76 -2.98
CA HIS A 553 -23.38 -10.99 -2.38
C HIS A 553 -24.80 -10.75 -1.85
N TYR A 554 -25.34 -11.68 -1.06
CA TYR A 554 -26.65 -11.57 -0.43
C TYR A 554 -26.49 -10.80 0.89
N PRO A 555 -27.37 -9.84 1.22
CA PRO A 555 -27.22 -9.00 2.40
C PRO A 555 -27.05 -9.78 3.71
N GLU A 556 -27.81 -10.86 3.88
CA GLU A 556 -27.76 -11.72 5.06
C GLU A 556 -26.44 -12.48 5.21
N VAL A 557 -25.82 -12.85 4.09
CA VAL A 557 -24.50 -13.51 4.11
C VAL A 557 -23.43 -12.49 4.48
N ILE A 558 -23.47 -11.29 3.89
CA ILE A 558 -22.50 -10.23 4.21
C ILE A 558 -22.59 -9.85 5.69
N LEU A 559 -23.80 -9.64 6.21
CA LEU A 559 -24.03 -9.30 7.62
C LEU A 559 -23.46 -10.38 8.55
N LYS A 560 -23.83 -11.64 8.33
CA LYS A 560 -23.30 -12.78 9.10
C LYS A 560 -21.78 -12.87 9.03
N THR A 561 -21.20 -12.62 7.85
CA THR A 561 -19.75 -12.66 7.64
C THR A 561 -19.05 -11.58 8.47
N ILE A 562 -19.48 -10.33 8.40
CA ILE A 562 -18.82 -9.25 9.15
C ILE A 562 -19.01 -9.39 10.66
N GLU A 563 -20.18 -9.83 11.13
CA GLU A 563 -20.47 -10.07 12.56
C GLU A 563 -19.60 -11.18 13.16
N SER A 564 -19.17 -12.14 12.35
CA SER A 564 -18.30 -13.24 12.80
C SER A 564 -16.89 -12.80 13.22
N HIS A 565 -16.47 -11.57 12.88
CA HIS A 565 -15.14 -11.04 13.19
C HIS A 565 -15.21 -9.61 13.72
N PRO A 566 -15.23 -9.42 15.07
CA PRO A 566 -15.41 -8.12 15.70
C PRO A 566 -14.46 -7.02 15.19
N PRO A 567 -13.15 -7.26 14.99
CA PRO A 567 -12.26 -6.23 14.47
C PRO A 567 -12.64 -5.71 13.09
N THR A 568 -13.22 -6.55 12.21
CA THR A 568 -13.72 -6.09 10.89
C THR A 568 -15.07 -5.41 11.02
N TYR A 569 -15.95 -5.92 11.89
CA TYR A 569 -17.25 -5.32 12.16
C TYR A 569 -17.13 -3.88 12.67
N GLU A 570 -16.17 -3.63 13.57
CA GLU A 570 -15.91 -2.31 14.19
C GLU A 570 -15.61 -1.20 13.16
N TRP A 571 -15.00 -1.52 12.02
CA TRP A 571 -14.77 -0.55 10.96
C TRP A 571 -16.07 0.01 10.38
N PHE A 572 -17.10 -0.84 10.28
CA PHE A 572 -18.39 -0.46 9.72
C PHE A 572 -19.30 0.15 10.80
N THR A 573 -19.34 -0.40 12.01
CA THR A 573 -20.20 0.13 13.08
C THR A 573 -19.75 1.47 13.65
N ASN A 574 -18.45 1.76 13.57
CA ASN A 574 -17.90 3.06 13.95
C ASN A 574 -17.82 4.03 12.75
N GLU A 575 -18.34 3.62 11.59
CA GLU A 575 -18.40 4.41 10.36
C GLU A 575 -17.04 4.97 9.90
N TRP A 576 -15.96 4.24 10.19
CA TRP A 576 -14.64 4.52 9.63
C TRP A 576 -14.63 4.34 8.11
N VAL A 577 -15.44 3.40 7.62
CA VAL A 577 -15.74 3.18 6.20
C VAL A 577 -17.24 2.86 6.03
N ASN A 578 -17.78 3.13 4.84
CA ASN A 578 -19.15 2.81 4.47
C ASN A 578 -19.24 1.41 3.84
N LEU A 579 -20.38 0.72 4.00
CA LEU A 579 -20.63 -0.59 3.38
C LEU A 579 -21.96 -0.59 2.63
N VAL A 580 -21.91 -1.01 1.36
CA VAL A 580 -23.08 -1.29 0.53
C VAL A 580 -22.98 -2.70 -0.04
N CYS A 581 -24.05 -3.46 0.11
CA CYS A 581 -24.25 -4.71 -0.59
C CYS A 581 -24.93 -4.45 -1.94
N ILE A 582 -24.42 -5.06 -3.02
CA ILE A 582 -25.12 -5.17 -4.29
C ILE A 582 -25.60 -6.61 -4.49
N HIS A 583 -26.92 -6.79 -4.54
CA HIS A 583 -27.51 -8.11 -4.71
C HIS A 583 -27.11 -8.70 -6.07
N PRO A 584 -26.53 -9.92 -6.13
CA PRO A 584 -25.87 -10.41 -7.35
C PRO A 584 -26.81 -10.67 -8.53
N VAL A 585 -28.10 -10.91 -8.24
CA VAL A 585 -29.17 -11.15 -9.24
C VAL A 585 -30.00 -9.89 -9.51
N THR A 586 -30.72 -9.36 -8.52
CA THR A 586 -31.63 -8.21 -8.68
C THR A 586 -30.90 -6.87 -8.86
N LYS A 587 -29.60 -6.79 -8.51
CA LYS A 587 -28.82 -5.55 -8.46
C LYS A 587 -29.41 -4.48 -7.54
N GLU A 588 -30.26 -4.87 -6.61
CA GLU A 588 -30.70 -4.02 -5.51
C GLU A 588 -29.53 -3.69 -4.59
N LEU A 589 -29.57 -2.50 -4.01
CA LEU A 589 -28.53 -1.99 -3.13
C LEU A 589 -29.03 -1.94 -1.69
N TYR A 590 -28.20 -2.40 -0.76
CA TYR A 590 -28.49 -2.41 0.66
C TYR A 590 -27.34 -1.71 1.40
N ARG A 591 -27.63 -0.58 2.05
CA ARG A 591 -26.66 0.14 2.89
C ARG A 591 -26.62 -0.50 4.28
N PHE A 592 -25.44 -0.76 4.81
CA PHE A 592 -25.29 -1.16 6.19
C PHE A 592 -25.68 -0.01 7.14
N SER A 593 -26.55 -0.30 8.10
CA SER A 593 -26.90 0.57 9.22
C SER A 593 -26.77 -0.27 10.49
N LYS A 594 -26.22 0.33 11.56
CA LYS A 594 -26.17 -0.30 12.88
C LYS A 594 -27.56 -0.39 13.54
N ASN A 595 -28.47 0.51 13.14
CA ASN A 595 -29.82 0.66 13.68
C ASN A 595 -30.85 -0.07 12.82
#